data_AF-A0A0N1BI17-F1
#
_entry.id   AF-A0A0N1BI17-F1
#
_cell.length_a   1.000
_cell.length_b   1.000
_cell.length_c   1.000
_cell.angle_alpha   90.00
_cell.angle_beta   90.00
_cell.angle_gamma   90.00
#
_symmetry.space_group_name_H-M   'P 1'
#
loop_
_entity.id
_entity.type
_entity.pdbx_description
1 polymer ?
#
loop_
_entity_poly.entity_id
_entity_poly.type
_entity_poly.pdbx_seq_one_letter_code
_entity_poly.pdbx_strand_id
1 'polypeptide(L)' 'GARVHLEDGSWVLVRASSNKPELVVVVESMRSEDDMRALFREEVKPRLARHPEVGAYNQEI' A
#
# COMPACT_ATOMS: atom_id res chain seq x y z
N GLY A 1 5.39 3.97 -10.40
CA GLY A 1 4.67 3.29 -9.30
C GLY A 1 4.71 1.79 -9.54
N ALA A 2 4.34 0.99 -8.55
CA ALA A 2 4.28 -0.46 -8.63
C ALA A 2 2.88 -0.93 -8.25
N ARG A 3 2.32 -1.84 -9.03
CA ARG A 3 1.05 -2.54 -8.74
C ARG A 3 1.33 -4.02 -8.63
N VAL A 4 0.80 -4.66 -7.59
CA VAL A 4 0.92 -6.10 -7.35
C VAL A 4 -0.49 -6.68 -7.24
N HIS A 5 -0.73 -7.75 -7.97
CA HIS A 5 -1.94 -8.57 -7.85
C HIS A 5 -1.61 -9.82 -7.05
N LEU A 6 -2.50 -10.20 -6.15
CA LEU A 6 -2.44 -11.43 -5.38
C LEU A 6 -3.30 -12.50 -6.05
N GLU A 7 -3.04 -13.76 -5.72
CA GLU A 7 -3.72 -14.91 -6.31
C GLU A 7 -5.23 -14.94 -6.01
N ASP A 8 -5.64 -14.36 -4.89
CA ASP A 8 -7.04 -14.25 -4.45
C ASP A 8 -7.80 -13.09 -5.13
N GLY A 9 -7.15 -12.35 -6.02
CA GLY A 9 -7.70 -11.19 -6.73
C GLY A 9 -7.51 -9.86 -6.01
N SER A 10 -7.04 -9.86 -4.76
CA SER A 10 -6.68 -8.66 -4.01
C SER A 10 -5.48 -7.96 -4.66
N TRP A 11 -5.28 -6.67 -4.37
CA TRP A 11 -4.19 -5.91 -4.98
C TRP A 11 -3.68 -4.73 -4.14
N VAL A 12 -2.44 -4.33 -4.44
CA VAL A 12 -1.76 -3.18 -3.84
C VAL A 12 -1.20 -2.28 -4.94
N LEU A 13 -1.25 -0.97 -4.74
CA LEU A 13 -0.62 0.03 -5.59
C LEU A 13 0.17 1.04 -4.75
N VAL A 14 1.42 1.28 -5.14
CA VAL A 14 2.23 2.40 -4.63
C VAL A 14 2.64 3.28 -5.81
N ARG A 15 2.32 4.57 -5.77
CA ARG A 15 2.72 5.52 -6.83
C ARG A 15 3.07 6.88 -6.26
N ALA A 16 3.82 7.68 -7.01
CA ALA A 16 3.89 9.11 -6.75
C ALA A 16 2.53 9.75 -7.03
N SER A 17 2.10 10.67 -6.16
CA SER A 17 0.97 11.54 -6.45
C SER A 17 1.29 12.43 -7.66
N SER A 18 0.27 12.75 -8.46
CA SER A 18 0.41 13.56 -9.67
C SER A 18 0.24 15.06 -9.41
N ASN A 19 -0.17 15.43 -8.19
CA ASN A 19 -0.50 16.81 -7.82
C ASN A 19 -0.05 17.22 -6.40
N LYS A 20 0.49 16.29 -5.60
CA LYS A 20 1.04 16.55 -4.26
C LYS A 20 2.42 15.91 -4.14
N PRO A 21 3.33 16.46 -3.33
CA PRO A 21 4.64 15.85 -3.08
C PRO A 21 4.52 14.70 -2.06
N GLU A 22 3.75 13.66 -2.38
CA GLU A 22 3.51 12.51 -1.50
C GLU A 22 3.45 11.19 -2.27
N LEU A 23 3.68 10.07 -1.57
CA LEU A 23 3.36 8.75 -2.09
C LEU A 23 1.89 8.40 -1.81
N VAL A 24 1.26 7.81 -2.82
CA VAL A 24 -0.09 7.26 -2.76
C VAL A 24 0.01 5.75 -2.64
N VAL A 25 -0.56 5.22 -1.56
CA VAL A 25 -0.68 3.80 -1.27
C VAL A 25 -2.17 3.43 -1.30
N VAL A 26 -2.51 2.41 -2.08
CA VAL A 26 -3.86 1.84 -2.16
C VAL A 26 -3.76 0.34 -1.93
N VAL A 27 -4.66 -0.19 -1.11
CA VAL A 27 -4.79 -1.62 -0.82
C VAL A 27 -6.26 -1.97 -0.96
N GLU A 28 -6.54 -3.06 -1.66
CA GLU A 28 -7.89 -3.58 -1.84
C GLU A 28 -7.87 -5.09 -1.63
N SER A 29 -8.76 -5.58 -0.77
CA SER A 29 -8.96 -7.01 -0.53
C SER A 29 -10.28 -7.47 -1.13
N MET A 30 -10.28 -8.66 -1.72
CA MET A 30 -11.49 -9.36 -2.19
C MET A 30 -12.15 -10.20 -1.09
N ARG A 31 -11.56 -10.27 0.11
CA ARG A 31 -11.98 -11.17 1.19
C ARG A 31 -12.75 -10.45 2.29
N SER A 32 -12.17 -9.41 2.88
CA SER A 32 -12.79 -8.63 3.95
C SER A 32 -12.04 -7.32 4.23
N GLU A 33 -12.63 -6.45 5.05
CA GLU A 33 -11.95 -5.25 5.54
C GLU A 33 -10.76 -5.59 6.45
N ASP A 34 -10.88 -6.63 7.29
CA ASP A 34 -9.79 -7.09 8.16
C ASP A 34 -8.60 -7.59 7.34
N ASP A 35 -8.87 -8.29 6.23
CA ASP A 35 -7.84 -8.76 5.30
C ASP A 35 -7.15 -7.59 4.59
N MET A 36 -7.90 -6.57 4.15
CA MET A 36 -7.33 -5.33 3.59
C MET A 36 -6.39 -4.64 4.59
N ARG A 37 -6.81 -4.54 5.85
CA ARG A 37 -6.00 -3.96 6.93
C ARG A 37 -4.74 -4.80 7.21
N ALA A 38 -4.86 -6.12 7.20
CA ALA A 38 -3.72 -7.02 7.34
C ALA A 38 -2.74 -6.86 6.17
N LEU A 39 -3.22 -6.86 4.93
CA LEU A 39 -2.39 -6.61 3.73
C LEU A 39 -1.59 -5.31 3.84
N PHE A 40 -2.22 -4.22 4.28
CA PHE A 40 -1.51 -2.97 4.47
C PHE A 40 -0.46 -3.06 5.59
N ARG A 41 -0.82 -3.55 6.77
CA ARG A 41 0.06 -3.55 7.96
C ARG A 41 1.18 -4.56 7.90
N GLU A 42 0.94 -5.71 7.29
CA GLU A 42 1.87 -6.85 7.27
C GLU A 42 2.69 -6.87 5.98
N GLU A 43 2.09 -6.50 4.84
CA GLU A 43 2.82 -6.56 3.57
C GLU A 43 3.37 -5.20 3.15
N VAL A 44 2.56 -4.13 3.16
CA VAL A 44 2.96 -2.84 2.58
C VAL A 44 3.84 -2.03 3.52
N LYS A 45 3.36 -1.80 4.75
CA LYS A 45 4.03 -0.93 5.73
C LYS A 45 5.47 -1.38 6.04
N PRO A 46 5.77 -2.67 6.29
CA PRO A 46 7.14 -3.11 6.56
C PRO A 46 8.05 -3.08 5.33
N ARG A 47 7.50 -3.18 4.12
CA ARG A 47 8.27 -3.00 2.87
C ARG A 47 8.70 -1.55 2.71
N LEU A 48 7.79 -0.60 2.85
CA LEU A 48 8.12 0.83 2.76
C LEU A 48 9.08 1.26 3.87
N ALA A 49 8.90 0.76 5.10
CA ALA A 49 9.76 1.07 6.24
C ALA A 49 11.23 0.61 6.08
N ARG A 50 11.53 -0.30 5.14
CA ARG A 50 12.92 -0.70 4.83
C ARG A 50 13.69 0.35 4.05
N HIS A 51 13.02 1.39 3.54
CA HIS A 51 13.59 2.47 2.76
C HIS A 51 13.55 3.77 3.57
N PRO A 52 14.64 4.18 4.26
CA PRO A 52 14.64 5.37 5.11
C PRO A 52 14.36 6.68 4.34
N GLU A 53 14.56 6.69 3.02
CA GLU A 53 14.20 7.79 2.13
C GLU A 53 12.68 7.93 1.91
N VAL A 54 11.90 6.90 2.23
CA VAL A 54 10.44 6.94 2.15
C VAL A 54 9.90 7.67 3.39
N GLY A 55 9.47 8.91 3.18
CA GLY A 55 8.77 9.71 4.18
C GLY A 55 7.31 9.28 4.39
N ALA A 56 6.50 10.21 4.88
CA ALA A 56 5.07 9.98 5.06
C ALA A 56 4.34 9.74 3.72
N TYR A 57 3.26 8.98 3.79
CA TYR A 57 2.37 8.66 2.68
C TYR A 57 0.91 8.73 3.14
N ASN A 58 -0.03 8.74 2.20
CA ASN A 58 -1.45 9.03 2.47
C ASN A 58 -2.23 7.96 3.25
N GLN A 59 -1.58 6.92 3.77
CA GLN A 59 -2.24 5.73 4.30
C GLN A 59 -1.73 5.30 5.66
N GLU A 60 -2.63 5.06 6.62
CA GLU A 60 -2.27 4.68 8.00
C GLU A 60 -3.14 3.57 8.62
N ILE A 61 -4.09 2.97 7.87
CA ILE A 61 -5.10 2.02 8.40
C ILE A 61 -4.55 0.72 9.03
#